data_AF-W7E0Q1-F1
#
_entry.id   AF-W7E0Q1-F1
#
_cell.length_a   1.000
_cell.length_b   1.000
_cell.length_c   1.000
_cell.angle_alpha   90.00
_cell.angle_beta   90.00
_cell.angle_gamma   90.00
#
_symmetry.space_group_name_H-M   'P 1'
#
loop_
_entity.id
_entity.type
_entity.pdbx_description
1 polymer ?
#
loop_
_entity_poly.entity_id
_entity_poly.type
_entity_poly.pdbx_seq_one_letter_code
_entity_poly.pdbx_strand_id
1 'polypeptide(L)'
;MKITTLPSAACWFSFASAAFDYNRGGAVLKAPDGDSFQTVAGTFTVPKLSGSNRLSIWVGIGDRLEQNSILSGGIVYNSTLKSFASYFPGPATDTTSTVPVANGDSITITVNITLTGGTVTIENNKQNKRTTQSVAAPAGTEPTSLTALAADWFVQAYQVIPGELVATPDFGTVSFTAVKATTKGGVDVPVSGAGRYEIQGTSGQMYSRTTISDAGISVQRQTVGK
;
A
#
# COMPACT_ATOMS: atom_id res chain seq x y z
N MET A 1 -14.64 -43.55 -0.39
CA MET A 1 -13.85 -42.43 -0.96
C MET A 1 -14.00 -41.25 -0.02
N LYS A 2 -13.00 -40.97 0.83
CA LYS A 2 -13.05 -39.88 1.82
C LYS A 2 -12.39 -38.66 1.19
N ILE A 3 -13.17 -37.61 0.95
CA ILE A 3 -12.68 -36.32 0.46
C ILE A 3 -12.25 -35.53 1.70
N THR A 4 -10.94 -35.41 1.90
CA THR A 4 -10.34 -34.53 2.90
C THR A 4 -10.22 -33.14 2.30
N THR A 5 -11.11 -32.24 2.71
CA THR A 5 -10.98 -30.80 2.44
C THR A 5 -9.99 -30.20 3.44
N LEU A 6 -8.87 -29.66 2.94
CA LEU A 6 -7.98 -28.82 3.73
C LEU A 6 -8.62 -27.43 3.95
N PRO A 7 -8.66 -26.90 5.18
CA PRO A 7 -9.02 -25.52 5.39
C PRO A 7 -7.86 -24.61 4.95
N SER A 8 -8.10 -23.74 3.98
CA SER A 8 -7.19 -22.62 3.70
C SER A 8 -7.19 -21.69 4.91
N ALA A 9 -6.03 -21.49 5.51
CA ALA A 9 -5.86 -20.60 6.65
C ALA A 9 -6.05 -19.14 6.22
N ALA A 10 -7.26 -18.61 6.42
CA ALA A 10 -7.48 -17.17 6.41
C ALA A 10 -6.72 -16.56 7.59
N CYS A 11 -5.69 -15.75 7.32
CA CYS A 11 -5.06 -14.94 8.37
C CYS A 11 -5.95 -13.72 8.64
N TRP A 12 -6.57 -13.70 9.82
CA TRP A 12 -7.35 -12.56 10.29
C TRP A 12 -6.37 -11.50 10.81
N PHE A 13 -5.95 -10.57 9.95
CA PHE A 13 -5.30 -9.36 10.42
C PHE A 13 -6.38 -8.35 10.76
N SER A 14 -6.57 -8.10 12.07
CA SER A 14 -7.41 -7.00 12.55
C SER A 14 -6.67 -5.69 12.33
N PHE A 15 -7.26 -4.80 11.55
CA PHE A 15 -6.81 -3.43 11.48
C PHE A 15 -7.51 -2.63 12.58
N ALA A 16 -6.77 -2.12 13.55
CA ALA A 16 -7.32 -1.20 14.54
C ALA A 16 -7.69 0.11 13.80
N SER A 17 -8.90 0.61 14.00
CA SER A 17 -9.32 1.94 13.54
C SER A 17 -8.97 2.98 14.60
N ALA A 18 -8.62 4.22 14.17
CA ALA A 18 -8.55 5.46 14.97
C ALA A 18 -7.19 6.01 15.50
N ALA A 19 -6.07 5.88 14.76
CA ALA A 19 -4.87 6.73 14.96
C ALA A 19 -4.09 7.08 13.66
N PHE A 20 -4.72 6.93 12.49
CA PHE A 20 -4.05 6.42 11.28
C PHE A 20 -3.33 7.38 10.34
N ASP A 21 -3.34 8.69 10.53
CA ASP A 21 -2.63 9.57 9.56
C ASP A 21 -1.13 9.70 9.80
N TYR A 22 -0.67 9.53 11.05
CA TYR A 22 0.73 9.75 11.36
C TYR A 22 1.64 8.56 11.04
N ASN A 23 1.12 7.37 10.74
CA ASN A 23 2.00 6.21 10.50
C ASN A 23 2.42 6.04 9.02
N ARG A 24 2.10 7.00 8.14
CA ARG A 24 2.28 6.90 6.69
C ARG A 24 3.12 8.05 6.12
N GLY A 25 4.18 7.70 5.40
CA GLY A 25 4.98 8.63 4.61
C GLY A 25 4.84 8.31 3.13
N GLY A 26 4.62 9.32 2.30
CA GLY A 26 4.30 9.10 0.89
C GLY A 26 3.42 10.19 0.28
N ALA A 27 2.71 9.83 -0.77
CA ALA A 27 1.86 10.77 -1.50
C ALA A 27 0.44 10.25 -1.69
N VAL A 28 -0.51 11.19 -1.66
CA VAL A 28 -1.91 10.97 -2.02
C VAL A 28 -2.27 11.95 -3.12
N LEU A 29 -2.68 11.44 -4.27
CA LEU A 29 -3.19 12.25 -5.37
C LEU A 29 -4.71 12.22 -5.35
N LYS A 30 -5.34 13.39 -5.34
CA LYS A 30 -6.80 13.54 -5.42
C LYS A 30 -7.24 13.40 -6.88
N ALA A 31 -8.34 12.69 -7.11
CA ALA A 31 -8.98 12.65 -8.42
C ALA A 31 -9.47 14.06 -8.85
N PRO A 32 -9.45 14.38 -10.15
CA PRO A 32 -10.08 15.59 -10.68
C PRO A 32 -11.57 15.64 -10.33
N ASP A 33 -12.11 16.84 -10.15
CA ASP A 33 -13.52 17.00 -9.80
C ASP A 33 -14.43 16.43 -10.90
N GLY A 34 -15.38 15.58 -10.51
CA GLY A 34 -16.30 14.91 -11.44
C GLY A 34 -15.76 13.62 -12.07
N ASP A 35 -14.53 13.21 -11.77
CA ASP A 35 -13.95 11.94 -12.21
C ASP A 35 -13.48 11.09 -11.00
N SER A 36 -13.02 9.87 -11.26
CA SER A 36 -12.46 8.96 -10.26
C SER A 36 -11.31 8.16 -10.87
N PHE A 37 -10.41 7.66 -10.04
CA PHE A 37 -9.35 6.79 -10.52
C PHE A 37 -9.90 5.43 -10.95
N GLN A 38 -9.38 4.93 -12.06
CA GLN A 38 -9.63 3.60 -12.58
C GLN A 38 -8.44 2.69 -12.33
N THR A 39 -7.22 3.21 -12.53
CA THR A 39 -5.98 2.46 -12.35
C THR A 39 -4.93 3.30 -11.64
N VAL A 40 -4.14 2.65 -10.77
CA VAL A 40 -2.97 3.25 -10.12
C VAL A 40 -1.84 2.25 -10.13
N ALA A 41 -0.64 2.72 -10.44
CA ALA A 41 0.56 1.90 -10.48
C ALA A 41 1.76 2.60 -9.86
N GLY A 42 2.72 1.80 -9.41
CA GLY A 42 4.03 2.27 -8.97
C GLY A 42 5.00 1.12 -8.81
N THR A 43 6.27 1.40 -9.00
CA THR A 43 7.38 0.46 -8.83
C THR A 43 8.30 0.95 -7.73
N PHE A 44 8.71 0.07 -6.82
CA PHE A 44 9.71 0.39 -5.80
C PHE A 44 10.74 -0.72 -5.66
N THR A 45 11.92 -0.36 -5.14
CA THR A 45 12.92 -1.36 -4.74
C THR A 45 12.75 -1.65 -3.24
N VAL A 46 12.70 -2.92 -2.87
CA VAL A 46 12.60 -3.34 -1.47
C VAL A 46 13.86 -2.91 -0.73
N PRO A 47 13.75 -2.07 0.32
CA PRO A 47 14.92 -1.62 1.08
C PRO A 47 15.56 -2.79 1.84
N LYS A 48 16.78 -2.60 2.36
CA LYS A 48 17.47 -3.62 3.15
C LYS A 48 16.91 -3.70 4.57
N LEU A 49 15.72 -4.27 4.71
CA LEU A 49 15.00 -4.34 5.98
C LEU A 49 15.61 -5.40 6.92
N SER A 50 15.68 -5.04 8.19
CA SER A 50 16.14 -5.87 9.30
C SER A 50 15.59 -5.35 10.64
N GLY A 51 15.70 -6.16 11.69
CA GLY A 51 15.25 -5.81 13.05
C GLY A 51 13.78 -6.17 13.32
N SER A 52 13.27 -5.71 14.46
CA SER A 52 11.92 -6.06 14.94
C SER A 52 10.83 -5.08 14.51
N ASN A 53 11.21 -3.87 14.08
CA ASN A 53 10.24 -2.85 13.67
C ASN A 53 9.62 -3.24 12.33
N ARG A 54 8.31 -3.02 12.21
CA ARG A 54 7.53 -3.44 11.07
C ARG A 54 7.37 -2.31 10.05
N LEU A 55 7.18 -2.69 8.80
CA LEU A 55 6.98 -1.75 7.69
C LEU A 55 6.04 -2.36 6.67
N SER A 56 5.25 -1.52 6.01
CA SER A 56 4.54 -1.88 4.78
C SER A 56 4.93 -0.88 3.68
N ILE A 57 5.05 -1.34 2.45
CA ILE A 57 5.25 -0.50 1.27
C ILE A 57 4.18 -0.90 0.25
N TRP A 58 3.32 0.03 -0.14
CA TRP A 58 2.14 -0.29 -0.91
C TRP A 58 1.70 0.83 -1.84
N VAL A 59 0.94 0.42 -2.86
CA VAL A 59 0.27 1.28 -3.83
C VAL A 59 -1.22 0.94 -3.80
N GLY A 60 -2.08 1.94 -3.84
CA GLY A 60 -3.51 1.74 -3.64
C GLY A 60 -4.42 2.78 -4.27
N ILE A 61 -5.72 2.48 -4.24
CA ILE A 61 -6.80 3.39 -4.55
C ILE A 61 -7.75 3.42 -3.36
N GLY A 62 -7.90 4.60 -2.75
CA GLY A 62 -8.83 4.88 -1.67
C GLY A 62 -10.16 5.43 -2.17
N ASP A 63 -11.24 5.19 -1.42
CA ASP A 63 -12.54 5.82 -1.63
C ASP A 63 -12.42 7.35 -1.58
N ARG A 64 -11.79 7.88 -0.54
CA ARG A 64 -11.60 9.32 -0.28
C ARG A 64 -10.25 9.57 0.37
N LEU A 65 -9.95 10.83 0.70
CA LEU A 65 -8.72 11.21 1.39
C LEU A 65 -8.67 10.66 2.83
N GLU A 66 -9.83 10.42 3.45
CA GLU A 66 -9.93 9.76 4.77
C GLU A 66 -9.60 8.26 4.68
N GLN A 67 -9.61 7.67 3.48
CA GLN A 67 -9.20 6.30 3.19
C GLN A 67 -9.89 5.24 4.04
N ASN A 68 -11.22 5.31 4.11
CA ASN A 68 -12.03 4.33 4.85
C ASN A 68 -12.07 2.99 4.13
N SER A 69 -11.88 2.98 2.81
CA SER A 69 -11.85 1.78 1.98
C SER A 69 -10.74 1.90 0.95
N ILE A 70 -9.79 0.97 0.98
CA ILE A 70 -8.57 1.04 0.15
C ILE A 70 -8.34 -0.31 -0.53
N LEU A 71 -8.37 -0.33 -1.86
CA LEU A 71 -7.87 -1.45 -2.64
C LEU A 71 -6.36 -1.25 -2.84
N SER A 72 -5.54 -2.20 -2.40
CA SER A 72 -4.09 -2.03 -2.43
C SER A 72 -3.31 -3.32 -2.65
N GLY A 73 -2.07 -3.16 -3.09
CA GLY A 73 -1.08 -4.23 -3.14
C GLY A 73 0.28 -3.73 -2.69
N GLY A 74 1.11 -4.65 -2.22
CA GLY A 74 2.43 -4.26 -1.74
C GLY A 74 3.17 -5.37 -1.03
N ILE A 75 4.06 -4.94 -0.15
CA ILE A 75 4.84 -5.82 0.72
C ILE A 75 4.67 -5.43 2.18
N VAL A 76 4.81 -6.41 3.07
CA VAL A 76 4.92 -6.19 4.50
C VAL A 76 6.19 -6.84 5.03
N TYR A 77 6.86 -6.16 5.95
CA TYR A 77 7.97 -6.66 6.72
C TYR A 77 7.56 -6.81 8.19
N ASN A 78 7.62 -8.05 8.68
CA ASN A 78 7.42 -8.39 10.09
C ASN A 78 8.34 -9.57 10.43
N SER A 79 9.60 -9.27 10.71
CA SER A 79 10.73 -10.21 10.76
C SER A 79 11.06 -10.91 9.43
N THR A 80 10.07 -11.16 8.58
CA THR A 80 10.19 -11.66 7.22
C THR A 80 9.42 -10.78 6.24
N LEU A 81 9.80 -10.84 4.96
CA LEU A 81 9.12 -10.15 3.87
C LEU A 81 8.00 -11.02 3.30
N LYS A 82 6.85 -10.39 3.04
CA LYS A 82 5.69 -11.00 2.40
C LYS A 82 5.08 -10.05 1.38
N SER A 83 4.52 -10.57 0.29
CA SER A 83 3.69 -9.80 -0.64
C SER A 83 2.21 -9.98 -0.32
N PHE A 84 1.40 -8.96 -0.62
CA PHE A 84 -0.04 -9.01 -0.36
C PHE A 84 -0.87 -8.24 -1.39
N ALA A 85 -2.14 -8.62 -1.50
CA ALA A 85 -3.24 -7.85 -2.07
C ALA A 85 -4.35 -7.70 -1.03
N SER A 86 -5.03 -6.55 -0.94
CA SER A 86 -6.10 -6.35 0.03
C SER A 86 -7.13 -5.33 -0.43
N TYR A 87 -8.32 -5.40 0.15
CA TYR A 87 -9.32 -4.34 0.11
C TYR A 87 -9.72 -4.02 1.56
N PHE A 88 -9.06 -3.03 2.15
CA PHE A 88 -9.30 -2.60 3.53
C PHE A 88 -10.73 -2.07 3.71
N PRO A 89 -11.40 -2.31 4.87
CA PRO A 89 -10.95 -3.06 6.05
C PRO A 89 -11.11 -4.60 5.95
N GLY A 90 -11.36 -5.13 4.76
CA GLY A 90 -11.34 -6.57 4.52
C GLY A 90 -9.95 -7.20 4.71
N PRO A 91 -9.89 -8.55 4.77
CA PRO A 91 -8.64 -9.26 4.98
C PRO A 91 -7.67 -9.08 3.80
N ALA A 92 -6.37 -9.16 4.10
CA ALA A 92 -5.33 -9.22 3.08
C ALA A 92 -5.08 -10.67 2.63
N THR A 93 -4.94 -10.86 1.32
CA THR A 93 -4.49 -12.09 0.69
C THR A 93 -2.95 -12.11 0.66
N ASP A 94 -2.34 -13.10 1.31
CA ASP A 94 -0.89 -13.35 1.22
C ASP A 94 -0.56 -13.96 -0.15
N THR A 95 0.28 -13.29 -0.93
CA THR A 95 0.68 -13.71 -2.27
C THR A 95 2.12 -14.25 -2.33
N THR A 96 2.78 -14.41 -1.18
CA THR A 96 4.23 -14.64 -1.08
C THR A 96 4.68 -15.94 -1.76
N SER A 97 3.84 -16.98 -1.76
CA SER A 97 4.15 -18.24 -2.45
C SER A 97 4.21 -18.11 -3.97
N THR A 98 3.48 -17.16 -4.55
CA THR A 98 3.44 -16.90 -6.00
C THR A 98 4.41 -15.80 -6.40
N VAL A 99 4.49 -14.75 -5.59
CA VAL A 99 5.40 -13.62 -5.75
C VAL A 99 6.24 -13.46 -4.48
N PRO A 100 7.30 -14.29 -4.32
CA PRO A 100 8.24 -14.13 -3.23
C PRO A 100 8.97 -12.80 -3.34
N VAL A 101 9.41 -12.26 -2.20
CA VAL A 101 10.03 -10.93 -2.10
C VAL A 101 11.27 -11.01 -1.22
N ALA A 102 12.35 -10.39 -1.67
CA ALA A 102 13.58 -10.23 -0.90
C ALA A 102 14.07 -8.77 -0.92
N ASN A 103 14.98 -8.44 0.00
CA ASN A 103 15.68 -7.15 0.00
C ASN A 103 16.37 -6.92 -1.36
N GLY A 104 16.22 -5.72 -1.92
CA GLY A 104 16.77 -5.34 -3.22
C GLY A 104 16.03 -5.90 -4.44
N ASP A 105 14.85 -6.49 -4.26
CA ASP A 105 13.95 -6.82 -5.37
C ASP A 105 13.22 -5.57 -5.85
N SER A 106 12.93 -5.50 -7.15
CA SER A 106 12.10 -4.46 -7.74
C SER A 106 10.68 -4.98 -7.86
N ILE A 107 9.73 -4.30 -7.21
CA ILE A 107 8.32 -4.70 -7.14
C ILE A 107 7.47 -3.65 -7.85
N THR A 108 6.68 -4.09 -8.83
CA THR A 108 5.64 -3.27 -9.47
C THR A 108 4.28 -3.68 -8.95
N ILE A 109 3.48 -2.69 -8.56
CA ILE A 109 2.08 -2.86 -8.19
C ILE A 109 1.21 -2.15 -9.22
N THR A 110 0.10 -2.79 -9.61
CA THR A 110 -0.95 -2.14 -10.40
C THR A 110 -2.31 -2.51 -9.82
N VAL A 111 -3.07 -1.49 -9.44
CA VAL A 111 -4.40 -1.61 -8.87
C VAL A 111 -5.41 -1.12 -9.92
N ASN A 112 -6.49 -1.88 -10.12
CA ASN A 112 -7.59 -1.51 -11.02
C ASN A 112 -8.93 -1.67 -10.31
N ILE A 113 -9.75 -0.63 -10.31
CA ILE A 113 -11.10 -0.68 -9.71
C ILE A 113 -12.07 -1.45 -10.60
N THR A 114 -12.98 -2.21 -10.01
CA THR A 114 -14.15 -2.77 -10.68
C THR A 114 -15.41 -2.41 -9.90
N LEU A 115 -16.59 -2.75 -10.43
CA LEU A 115 -17.87 -2.35 -9.83
C LEU A 115 -18.06 -2.83 -8.38
N THR A 116 -17.54 -4.01 -8.04
CA THR A 116 -17.74 -4.67 -6.74
C THR A 116 -16.44 -4.98 -6.01
N GLY A 117 -15.34 -4.35 -6.42
CA GLY A 117 -14.01 -4.71 -5.93
C GLY A 117 -12.92 -4.10 -6.79
N GLY A 118 -11.92 -4.92 -7.10
CA GLY A 118 -10.96 -4.63 -8.15
C GLY A 118 -9.96 -5.74 -8.36
N THR A 119 -8.92 -5.43 -9.13
CA THR A 119 -7.78 -6.32 -9.29
C THR A 119 -6.51 -5.66 -8.79
N VAL A 120 -5.64 -6.48 -8.19
CA VAL A 120 -4.32 -6.08 -7.72
C VAL A 120 -3.31 -6.99 -8.38
N THR A 121 -2.48 -6.42 -9.24
CA THR A 121 -1.35 -7.11 -9.85
C THR A 121 -0.09 -6.77 -9.07
N ILE A 122 0.65 -7.80 -8.65
CA ILE A 122 1.94 -7.69 -7.98
C ILE A 122 2.96 -8.42 -8.85
N GLU A 123 4.03 -7.74 -9.20
CA GLU A 123 5.11 -8.27 -10.03
C GLU A 123 6.45 -8.04 -9.34
N ASN A 124 7.19 -9.12 -9.11
CA ASN A 124 8.61 -9.06 -8.76
C ASN A 124 9.43 -9.12 -10.04
N ASN A 125 9.84 -7.95 -10.51
CA ASN A 125 10.55 -7.77 -11.77
C ASN A 125 11.90 -8.50 -11.80
N LYS A 126 12.56 -8.61 -10.64
CA LYS A 126 13.87 -9.26 -10.53
C LYS A 126 13.78 -10.77 -10.62
N GLN A 127 12.69 -11.35 -10.11
CA GLN A 127 12.47 -12.80 -10.13
C GLN A 127 11.57 -13.24 -11.31
N ASN A 128 11.07 -12.30 -12.10
CA ASN A 128 10.09 -12.53 -13.17
C ASN A 128 8.89 -13.35 -12.67
N LYS A 129 8.35 -12.96 -11.51
CA LYS A 129 7.18 -13.58 -10.87
C LYS A 129 6.06 -12.57 -10.78
N ARG A 130 4.85 -12.99 -11.13
CA ARG A 130 3.68 -12.12 -11.17
C ARG A 130 2.44 -12.87 -10.70
N THR A 131 1.55 -12.13 -10.05
CA THR A 131 0.18 -12.59 -9.78
C THR A 131 -0.80 -11.44 -9.98
N THR A 132 -2.04 -11.77 -10.33
CA THR A 132 -3.16 -10.83 -10.35
C THR A 132 -4.26 -11.40 -9.48
N GLN A 133 -4.62 -10.68 -8.43
CA GLN A 133 -5.65 -11.06 -7.48
C GLN A 133 -6.91 -10.26 -7.76
N SER A 134 -8.04 -10.93 -7.91
CA SER A 134 -9.36 -10.29 -7.81
C SER A 134 -9.73 -10.16 -6.35
N VAL A 135 -9.92 -8.93 -5.87
CA VAL A 135 -10.22 -8.65 -4.46
C VAL A 135 -11.59 -8.00 -4.38
N ALA A 136 -12.52 -8.63 -3.68
CA ALA A 136 -13.86 -8.09 -3.47
C ALA A 136 -13.82 -6.93 -2.46
N ALA A 137 -14.73 -5.97 -2.62
CA ALA A 137 -14.97 -4.96 -1.59
C ALA A 137 -15.38 -5.61 -0.26
N PRO A 138 -15.09 -4.96 0.88
CA PRO A 138 -15.49 -5.46 2.19
C PRO A 138 -17.00 -5.72 2.26
N ALA A 139 -17.40 -6.79 2.96
CA ALA A 139 -18.81 -7.12 3.11
C ALA A 139 -19.59 -5.96 3.75
N GLY A 140 -20.79 -5.68 3.23
CA GLY A 140 -21.62 -4.56 3.69
C GLY A 140 -21.19 -3.19 3.17
N THR A 141 -20.19 -3.12 2.29
CA THR A 141 -19.82 -1.87 1.62
C THR A 141 -20.76 -1.62 0.45
N GLU A 142 -21.48 -0.50 0.48
CA GLU A 142 -22.34 -0.09 -0.63
C GLU A 142 -21.48 0.31 -1.84
N PRO A 143 -21.75 -0.19 -3.06
CA PRO A 143 -20.94 0.15 -4.24
C PRO A 143 -20.78 1.66 -4.49
N THR A 144 -21.77 2.46 -4.11
CA THR A 144 -21.75 3.94 -4.22
C THR A 144 -20.73 4.61 -3.29
N SER A 145 -20.26 3.91 -2.25
CA SER A 145 -19.21 4.39 -1.35
C SER A 145 -17.79 4.13 -1.88
N LEU A 146 -17.64 3.27 -2.90
CA LEU A 146 -16.36 2.94 -3.52
C LEU A 146 -15.97 3.98 -4.57
N THR A 147 -15.75 5.22 -4.11
CA THR A 147 -15.65 6.39 -5.00
C THR A 147 -14.31 6.51 -5.73
N ALA A 148 -13.26 5.81 -5.29
CA ALA A 148 -11.94 5.78 -5.92
C ALA A 148 -11.33 7.19 -6.15
N LEU A 149 -11.43 8.08 -5.16
CA LEU A 149 -11.04 9.49 -5.30
C LEU A 149 -9.61 9.78 -4.83
N ALA A 150 -8.90 8.79 -4.30
CA ALA A 150 -7.52 8.91 -3.85
C ALA A 150 -6.64 7.84 -4.51
N ALA A 151 -5.51 8.26 -5.06
CA ALA A 151 -4.44 7.39 -5.54
C ALA A 151 -3.23 7.50 -4.61
N ASP A 152 -2.72 6.36 -4.15
CA ASP A 152 -1.87 6.29 -2.97
C ASP A 152 -0.55 5.56 -3.24
N TRP A 153 0.56 6.12 -2.73
CA TRP A 153 1.87 5.46 -2.68
C TRP A 153 2.49 5.71 -1.32
N PHE A 154 2.61 4.66 -0.50
CA PHE A 154 3.00 4.80 0.89
C PHE A 154 4.08 3.84 1.33
N VAL A 155 4.94 4.38 2.20
CA VAL A 155 5.68 3.63 3.20
C VAL A 155 4.96 3.83 4.54
N GLN A 156 4.61 2.74 5.21
CA GLN A 156 3.81 2.77 6.43
C GLN A 156 4.54 2.07 7.58
N ALA A 157 4.66 2.75 8.72
CA ALA A 157 5.02 2.15 10.00
C ALA A 157 3.89 1.19 10.42
N TYR A 158 4.04 -0.08 10.05
CA TYR A 158 2.97 -1.05 10.15
C TYR A 158 2.74 -1.48 11.60
N GLN A 159 1.58 -1.12 12.15
CA GLN A 159 1.17 -1.46 13.50
C GLN A 159 0.13 -2.59 13.45
N VAL A 160 0.30 -3.62 14.27
CA VAL A 160 -0.68 -4.73 14.39
C VAL A 160 -1.27 -4.86 15.78
N ILE A 161 -0.74 -4.08 16.73
CA ILE A 161 -1.21 -4.05 18.11
C ILE A 161 -1.89 -2.68 18.31
N PRO A 162 -3.17 -2.64 18.74
CA PRO A 162 -3.81 -1.39 19.12
C PRO A 162 -2.98 -0.62 20.15
N GLY A 163 -2.71 0.65 19.89
CA GLY A 163 -1.92 1.52 20.78
C GLY A 163 -0.39 1.37 20.68
N GLU A 164 0.13 0.53 19.76
CA GLU A 164 1.56 0.44 19.48
C GLU A 164 2.12 1.82 19.07
N LEU A 165 3.28 2.22 19.61
CA LEU A 165 3.92 3.46 19.19
C LEU A 165 4.45 3.34 17.76
N VAL A 166 4.39 4.42 17.00
CA VAL A 166 4.95 4.48 15.64
C VAL A 166 6.46 4.25 15.72
N ALA A 167 6.92 3.21 15.03
CA ALA A 167 8.33 2.91 14.86
C ALA A 167 8.56 2.27 13.49
N THR A 168 9.72 2.52 12.88
CA THR A 168 10.09 1.95 11.60
C THR A 168 11.43 1.24 11.69
N PRO A 169 11.68 0.19 10.88
CA PRO A 169 13.03 -0.29 10.65
C PRO A 169 13.86 0.79 9.94
N ASP A 170 15.17 0.54 9.79
CA ASP A 170 15.99 1.34 8.88
C ASP A 170 15.69 0.97 7.44
N PHE A 171 14.83 1.76 6.78
CA PHE A 171 14.48 1.56 5.37
C PHE A 171 15.27 2.45 4.41
N GLY A 172 16.20 3.29 4.91
CA GLY A 172 16.95 4.22 4.08
C GLY A 172 16.02 5.15 3.29
N THR A 173 15.98 5.00 1.97
CA THR A 173 15.06 5.73 1.09
C THR A 173 14.30 4.75 0.20
N VAL A 174 12.98 4.87 0.17
CA VAL A 174 12.12 4.14 -0.77
C VAL A 174 11.71 5.12 -1.87
N SER A 175 12.03 4.79 -3.11
CA SER A 175 11.60 5.56 -4.28
C SER A 175 10.53 4.79 -5.04
N PHE A 176 9.35 5.39 -5.17
CA PHE A 176 8.34 4.97 -6.13
C PHE A 176 8.62 5.63 -7.48
N THR A 177 8.88 4.79 -8.48
CA THR A 177 9.04 5.18 -9.89
C THR A 177 7.90 4.59 -10.72
N ALA A 178 7.85 4.94 -12.01
CA ALA A 178 6.76 4.53 -12.90
C ALA A 178 5.36 4.78 -12.29
N VAL A 179 5.25 5.87 -11.52
CA VAL A 179 4.02 6.26 -10.84
C VAL A 179 3.02 6.73 -11.87
N LYS A 180 1.83 6.15 -11.83
CA LYS A 180 0.77 6.46 -12.79
C LYS A 180 -0.58 6.33 -12.12
N ALA A 181 -1.44 7.31 -12.32
CA ALA A 181 -2.83 7.27 -11.88
C ALA A 181 -3.71 7.70 -13.06
N THR A 182 -4.52 6.77 -13.57
CA THR A 182 -5.38 7.00 -14.73
C THR A 182 -6.83 7.05 -14.25
N THR A 183 -7.56 8.07 -14.65
CA THR A 183 -8.98 8.22 -14.34
C THR A 183 -9.86 7.28 -15.16
N LYS A 184 -11.15 7.16 -14.80
CA LYS A 184 -12.14 6.43 -15.61
C LYS A 184 -12.31 7.06 -16.99
N GLY A 185 -12.13 8.37 -17.11
CA GLY A 185 -12.06 9.08 -18.39
C GLY A 185 -10.83 8.76 -19.24
N GLY A 186 -9.86 7.98 -18.72
CA GLY A 186 -8.63 7.61 -19.44
C GLY A 186 -7.53 8.68 -19.38
N VAL A 187 -7.65 9.66 -18.47
CA VAL A 187 -6.67 10.73 -18.31
C VAL A 187 -5.64 10.35 -17.25
N ASP A 188 -4.36 10.50 -17.57
CA ASP A 188 -3.28 10.37 -16.60
C ASP A 188 -3.14 11.67 -15.80
N VAL A 189 -3.30 11.59 -14.48
CA VAL A 189 -3.17 12.73 -13.59
C VAL A 189 -1.72 12.84 -13.10
N PRO A 190 -1.04 13.99 -13.29
CA PRO A 190 0.35 14.16 -12.87
C PRO A 190 0.51 14.03 -11.35
N VAL A 191 1.49 13.22 -10.93
CA VAL A 191 1.78 12.99 -9.50
C VAL A 191 2.31 14.24 -8.78
N SER A 192 2.84 15.23 -9.51
CA SER A 192 3.33 16.48 -8.93
C SER A 192 2.24 17.32 -8.25
N GLY A 193 0.96 17.04 -8.52
CA GLY A 193 -0.19 17.60 -7.79
C GLY A 193 -0.55 16.88 -6.49
N ALA A 194 0.17 15.83 -6.10
CA ALA A 194 -0.16 15.03 -4.93
C ALA A 194 0.16 15.73 -3.60
N GLY A 195 -0.68 15.48 -2.59
CA GLY A 195 -0.42 15.86 -1.21
C GLY A 195 0.66 14.98 -0.59
N ARG A 196 1.51 15.58 0.24
CA ARG A 196 2.62 14.91 0.92
C ARG A 196 2.24 14.49 2.34
N TYR A 197 2.59 13.27 2.69
CA TYR A 197 2.42 12.69 4.02
C TYR A 197 3.76 12.25 4.60
N GLU A 198 3.84 12.21 5.93
CA GLU A 198 5.04 11.79 6.64
C GLU A 198 4.72 10.86 7.81
N ILE A 199 5.59 9.88 8.02
CA ILE A 199 5.58 9.08 9.23
C ILE A 199 6.01 9.98 10.38
N GLN A 200 5.13 10.13 11.36
CA GLN A 200 5.26 10.95 12.54
C GLN A 200 4.85 10.14 13.79
N GLY A 201 5.64 10.24 14.86
CA GLY A 201 5.29 9.71 16.17
C GLY A 201 4.32 10.63 16.92
N THR A 202 3.66 10.10 17.94
CA THR A 202 2.74 10.89 18.79
C THR A 202 3.43 12.02 19.56
N SER A 203 4.76 11.96 19.72
CA SER A 203 5.58 13.04 20.28
C SER A 203 5.84 14.20 19.30
N GLY A 204 5.34 14.10 18.06
CA GLY A 204 5.65 15.02 16.97
C GLY A 204 6.94 14.68 16.21
N GLN A 205 7.66 13.64 16.64
CA GLN A 205 8.89 13.17 16.02
C GLN A 205 8.66 12.71 14.56
N MET A 206 9.40 13.28 13.62
CA MET A 206 9.35 12.88 12.21
C MET A 206 10.27 11.68 11.95
N TYR A 207 9.69 10.59 11.42
CA TYR A 207 10.40 9.38 11.01
C TYR A 207 10.65 9.32 9.51
N SER A 208 9.96 10.14 8.71
CA SER A 208 10.21 10.26 7.27
C SER A 208 10.27 11.70 6.80
N ARG A 209 10.83 11.86 5.60
CA ARG A 209 10.75 13.04 4.75
C ARG A 209 10.41 12.57 3.34
N THR A 210 9.34 13.12 2.80
CA THR A 210 8.81 12.76 1.49
C THR A 210 9.08 13.89 0.50
N THR A 211 9.50 13.50 -0.70
CA THR A 211 9.71 14.39 -1.85
C THR A 211 8.91 13.88 -3.03
N ILE A 212 8.19 14.78 -3.69
CA ILE A 212 7.37 14.49 -4.88
C ILE A 212 7.94 15.31 -6.03
N SER A 213 8.16 14.67 -7.17
CA SER A 213 8.56 15.33 -8.41
C SER A 213 7.97 14.59 -9.61
N ASP A 214 8.17 15.12 -10.81
CA ASP A 214 7.73 14.44 -12.03
C ASP A 214 8.47 13.10 -12.25
N ALA A 215 9.61 12.89 -11.58
CA ALA A 215 10.36 11.63 -11.63
C ALA A 215 9.80 10.55 -10.70
N GLY A 216 8.91 10.89 -9.76
CA GLY A 216 8.30 9.96 -8.82
C GLY A 216 8.21 10.50 -7.40
N ILE A 217 8.08 9.57 -6.45
CA ILE A 217 7.92 9.86 -5.02
C ILE A 217 9.07 9.21 -4.27
N SER A 218 9.73 9.96 -3.39
CA SER A 218 10.80 9.45 -2.53
C SER A 218 10.44 9.64 -1.07
N VAL A 219 10.49 8.57 -0.28
CA VAL A 219 10.26 8.56 1.16
C VAL A 219 11.57 8.19 1.85
N GLN A 220 12.22 9.18 2.46
CA GLN A 220 13.49 9.01 3.15
C GLN A 220 13.25 8.89 4.65
N ARG A 221 13.75 7.81 5.26
CA ARG A 221 13.79 7.66 6.72
C ARG A 221 14.63 8.76 7.34
N GLN A 222 14.10 9.41 8.36
CA GLN A 222 14.85 10.35 9.18
C GLN A 222 15.48 9.60 10.36
N THR A 223 16.79 9.74 10.55
CA THR A 223 17.43 9.34 11.80
C THR A 223 17.16 10.41 12.84
N VAL A 224 16.56 10.00 13.95
CA VAL A 224 16.39 10.87 15.11
C VAL A 224 17.69 10.82 15.91
N GLY A 225 18.13 11.99 16.38
CA GLY A 225 19.40 12.15 17.08
C GLY A 225 19.60 11.06 18.14
N LYS A 226 20.80 10.46 18.13
CA LYS A 226 21.27 9.65 19.25
C LYS A 226 21.46 10.52 20.48
#